data_AF-A0A9E6QVF3-F1
#
_entry.id   AF-A0A9E6QVF3-F1
#
_cell.length_a   1.000
_cell.length_b   1.000
_cell.length_c   1.000
_cell.angle_alpha   90.00
_cell.angle_beta   90.00
_cell.angle_gamma   90.00
#
_symmetry.space_group_name_H-M   'P 1'
#
loop_
_entity.id
_entity.type
_entity.pdbx_description
1 polymer ?
#
loop_
_entity_poly.entity_id
_entity_poly.type
_entity_poly.pdbx_seq_one_letter_code
_entity_poly.pdbx_strand_id
1 'polypeptide(L)'
;MRWIGNFIAGLWRYSRVSWVSVSDELRPRSGASALYLFFFLIFAVVAVILLLLGVDLDDASNWIDAQGGWLDAVGTALFQLLCGVIVFVCAVLFGGGAWHLFSPPASKSDRIGWGTMIGAALVGYFAWFGLVG
;
A
#
# COMPACT_ATOMS: atom_id res chain seq x y z
N MET A 1 21.37 -14.92 11.86
CA MET A 1 20.59 -13.78 11.28
C MET A 1 20.72 -13.66 9.75
N ARG A 2 21.90 -13.81 9.13
CA ARG A 2 22.07 -13.73 7.65
C ARG A 2 21.23 -14.76 6.86
N TRP A 3 20.98 -15.94 7.44
CA TRP A 3 20.22 -17.01 6.80
C TRP A 3 18.73 -16.68 6.61
N ILE A 4 18.09 -16.08 7.63
CA ILE A 4 16.70 -15.63 7.57
C ILE A 4 16.54 -14.52 6.52
N GLY A 5 17.48 -13.56 6.49
CA GLY A 5 17.48 -12.51 5.47
C GLY A 5 17.60 -13.07 4.05
N ASN A 6 18.44 -14.08 3.84
CA ASN A 6 18.58 -14.74 2.54
C ASN A 6 17.33 -15.53 2.15
N PHE A 7 16.66 -16.15 3.11
CA PHE A 7 15.40 -16.87 2.88
C PHE A 7 14.27 -15.91 2.46
N ILE A 8 14.10 -14.80 3.21
CA ILE A 8 13.11 -13.76 2.90
C ILE A 8 13.41 -13.12 1.55
N ALA A 9 14.67 -12.80 1.27
CA ALA A 9 15.08 -12.28 -0.03
C ALA A 9 14.84 -13.29 -1.18
N GLY A 10 14.98 -14.59 -0.91
CA GLY A 10 14.64 -15.66 -1.84
C GLY A 10 13.15 -15.71 -2.17
N LEU A 11 12.29 -15.65 -1.14
CA LEU A 11 10.83 -15.59 -1.29
C LEU A 11 10.40 -14.36 -2.09
N TRP A 12 11.00 -13.20 -1.82
CA TRP A 12 10.73 -11.97 -2.57
C TRP A 12 11.16 -12.08 -4.05
N ARG A 13 12.30 -12.70 -4.33
CA ARG A 13 12.73 -12.94 -5.71
C ARG A 13 11.77 -13.87 -6.43
N TYR A 14 11.35 -14.95 -5.76
CA TYR A 14 10.39 -15.89 -6.32
C TYR A 14 9.05 -15.20 -6.64
N SER A 15 8.51 -14.40 -5.72
CA SER A 15 7.22 -13.73 -5.91
C SER A 15 7.20 -12.71 -7.06
N ARG A 16 8.34 -12.10 -7.38
CA ARG A 16 8.47 -11.20 -8.54
C ARG A 16 8.62 -11.93 -9.88
N VAL A 17 9.11 -13.17 -9.87
CA VAL A 17 9.38 -13.95 -11.09
C VAL A 17 8.19 -14.82 -11.48
N SER A 18 7.42 -15.27 -10.50
CA SER A 18 6.24 -16.12 -10.69
C SER A 18 5.12 -15.44 -11.48
N TRP A 19 4.45 -16.25 -12.31
CA TRP A 19 3.27 -15.85 -13.10
C TRP A 19 1.95 -16.16 -12.39
N VAL A 20 2.01 -16.68 -11.18
CA VAL A 20 0.84 -17.07 -10.39
C VAL A 20 0.25 -15.82 -9.74
N SER A 21 -0.96 -15.44 -10.13
CA SER A 21 -1.77 -14.45 -9.43
C SER A 21 -2.64 -15.16 -8.40
N VAL A 22 -2.65 -14.68 -7.17
CA VAL A 22 -3.50 -15.20 -6.09
C VAL A 22 -4.95 -14.72 -6.23
N SER A 23 -5.19 -13.70 -7.05
CA SER A 23 -6.50 -13.14 -7.35
C SER A 23 -6.67 -12.93 -8.86
N ASP A 24 -7.83 -13.28 -9.41
CA ASP A 24 -8.15 -13.13 -10.83
C ASP A 24 -8.22 -11.66 -11.28
N GLU A 25 -8.40 -10.74 -10.33
CA GLU A 25 -8.54 -9.30 -10.58
C GLU A 25 -7.19 -8.57 -10.75
N LEU A 26 -6.07 -9.20 -10.38
CA LEU A 26 -4.75 -8.57 -10.43
C LEU A 26 -3.97 -9.02 -11.66
N ARG A 27 -3.50 -8.04 -12.44
CA ARG A 27 -2.62 -8.28 -13.59
C ARG A 27 -1.37 -9.07 -13.14
N PRO A 28 -1.06 -10.21 -13.78
CA PRO A 28 0.16 -10.95 -13.51
C PRO A 28 1.38 -10.06 -13.70
N ARG A 29 2.34 -10.14 -12.76
CA ARG A 29 3.57 -9.31 -12.69
C ARG A 29 3.39 -7.84 -12.31
N SER A 30 2.21 -7.42 -11.82
CA SER A 30 2.12 -6.10 -11.18
C SER A 30 2.87 -6.10 -9.84
N GLY A 31 3.35 -4.92 -9.41
CA GLY A 31 3.99 -4.79 -8.09
C GLY A 31 3.06 -5.23 -6.95
N ALA A 32 1.76 -4.99 -7.09
CA ALA A 32 0.74 -5.43 -6.15
C ALA A 32 0.61 -6.96 -6.12
N SER A 33 0.54 -7.63 -7.28
CA SER A 33 0.43 -9.10 -7.33
C SER A 33 1.66 -9.81 -6.72
N ALA A 34 2.86 -9.25 -6.93
CA ALA A 34 4.09 -9.80 -6.35
C ALA A 34 4.14 -9.66 -4.82
N LEU A 35 3.55 -8.58 -4.29
CA LEU A 35 3.45 -8.31 -2.86
C LEU A 35 2.40 -9.22 -2.18
N TYR A 36 1.24 -9.42 -2.82
CA TYR A 36 0.25 -10.39 -2.37
C TYR A 36 0.80 -11.81 -2.32
N LEU A 37 1.46 -12.26 -3.39
CA LEU A 37 2.05 -13.60 -3.42
C LEU A 37 3.19 -13.75 -2.40
N PHE A 38 3.98 -12.70 -2.17
CA PHE A 38 5.00 -12.70 -1.13
C PHE A 38 4.39 -12.87 0.26
N PHE A 39 3.33 -12.12 0.59
CA PHE A 39 2.63 -12.28 1.86
C PHE A 39 2.04 -13.68 1.99
N PHE A 40 1.37 -14.18 0.94
CA PHE A 40 0.84 -15.54 0.92
C PHE A 40 1.93 -16.59 1.24
N LEU A 41 3.10 -16.49 0.62
CA LEU A 41 4.21 -17.41 0.88
C LEU A 41 4.73 -17.32 2.31
N ILE A 42 4.85 -16.12 2.87
CA ILE A 42 5.25 -15.95 4.28
C ILE A 42 4.22 -16.58 5.20
N PHE A 43 2.94 -16.28 5.01
CA PHE A 43 1.88 -16.85 5.83
C PHE A 43 1.79 -18.38 5.69
N ALA A 44 2.00 -18.92 4.49
CA ALA A 44 2.08 -20.37 4.27
C ALA A 44 3.25 -21.00 5.04
N VAL A 45 4.43 -20.37 5.03
CA VAL A 45 5.58 -20.84 5.82
C VAL A 45 5.28 -20.79 7.31
N VAL A 46 4.65 -19.71 7.79
CA VAL A 46 4.24 -19.60 9.20
C VAL A 46 3.21 -20.67 9.56
N ALA A 47 2.21 -20.91 8.72
CA ALA A 47 1.20 -21.95 8.92
C ALA A 47 1.83 -23.36 8.99
N VAL A 48 2.80 -23.65 8.11
CA VAL A 48 3.56 -24.91 8.17
C VAL A 48 4.35 -25.03 9.47
N ILE A 49 4.98 -23.94 9.95
CA ILE A 49 5.69 -23.94 11.22
C ILE A 49 4.73 -24.19 12.39
N LEU A 50 3.56 -23.55 12.39
CA LEU A 50 2.53 -23.75 13.42
C LEU A 50 2.02 -25.19 13.46
N LEU A 51 1.77 -25.79 12.29
CA LEU A 51 1.45 -27.22 12.16
C LEU A 51 2.55 -28.12 12.75
N LEU A 52 3.81 -27.83 12.43
CA LEU A 52 4.96 -28.60 12.94
C LEU A 52 5.13 -28.48 14.45
N LEU A 53 4.67 -27.38 15.05
CA LEU A 53 4.64 -27.17 16.49
C LEU A 53 3.42 -27.83 17.17
N GLY A 54 2.55 -28.50 16.39
CA GLY A 54 1.36 -29.18 16.89
C GLY A 54 0.22 -28.23 17.25
N VAL A 55 0.25 -26.99 16.74
CA VAL A 55 -0.85 -26.05 16.87
C VAL A 55 -1.95 -26.48 15.92
N ASP A 56 -3.17 -26.62 16.44
CA ASP A 56 -4.35 -26.86 15.61
C ASP A 56 -4.61 -25.64 14.73
N LEU A 57 -4.67 -25.86 13.41
CA LEU A 57 -4.88 -24.78 12.45
C LEU A 57 -6.29 -24.20 12.56
N ASP A 58 -7.27 -24.98 12.97
CA ASP A 58 -8.64 -24.51 13.12
C ASP A 58 -8.75 -23.56 14.32
N ASP A 59 -8.11 -23.89 15.44
CA ASP A 59 -8.04 -23.00 16.61
C ASP A 59 -7.24 -21.73 16.31
N ALA A 60 -6.11 -21.85 15.60
CA ALA A 60 -5.32 -20.71 15.17
C ALA A 60 -6.09 -19.82 14.19
N SER A 61 -6.85 -20.41 13.25
CA SER A 61 -7.70 -19.67 12.32
C SER A 61 -8.82 -18.94 13.06
N ASN A 62 -9.54 -19.64 13.95
CA ASN A 62 -10.63 -19.05 14.75
C ASN A 62 -10.13 -17.90 15.63
N TRP A 63 -8.92 -18.01 16.17
CA TRP A 63 -8.29 -16.92 16.93
C TRP A 63 -7.94 -15.73 16.04
N ILE A 64 -7.37 -15.96 14.84
CA ILE A 64 -7.06 -14.90 13.88
C ILE A 64 -8.34 -14.22 13.40
N ASP A 65 -9.39 -14.99 13.10
CA ASP A 65 -10.70 -14.47 12.68
C ASP A 65 -11.34 -13.62 13.79
N ALA A 66 -11.16 -14.01 15.05
CA ALA A 66 -11.57 -13.19 16.20
C ALA A 66 -10.79 -11.87 16.32
N GLN A 67 -9.56 -11.80 15.80
CA GLN A 67 -8.78 -10.56 15.68
C GLN A 67 -9.06 -9.79 14.38
N GLY A 68 -9.64 -10.43 13.37
CA GLY A 68 -9.85 -9.88 12.04
C GLY A 68 -10.66 -8.57 12.05
N GLY A 69 -11.68 -8.49 12.92
CA GLY A 69 -12.56 -7.32 12.98
C GLY A 69 -11.83 -6.01 13.35
N TRP A 70 -10.91 -6.04 14.32
CA TRP A 70 -10.17 -4.83 14.69
C TRP A 70 -8.99 -4.57 13.76
N LEU A 71 -8.38 -5.62 13.18
CA LEU A 71 -7.32 -5.49 12.20
C LEU A 71 -7.81 -4.84 10.89
N ASP A 72 -9.02 -5.21 10.46
CA ASP A 72 -9.66 -4.60 9.28
C ASP A 72 -9.99 -3.12 9.55
N ALA A 73 -10.51 -2.80 10.74
CA ALA A 73 -10.73 -1.43 11.17
C ALA A 73 -9.42 -0.60 11.21
N VAL A 74 -8.35 -1.17 11.76
CA VAL A 74 -7.02 -0.52 11.81
C VAL A 74 -6.43 -0.37 10.41
N GLY A 75 -6.55 -1.39 9.57
CA GLY A 75 -6.07 -1.37 8.18
C GLY A 75 -6.78 -0.30 7.36
N THR A 76 -8.10 -0.24 7.46
CA THR A 76 -8.94 0.77 6.81
C THR A 76 -8.61 2.17 7.33
N ALA A 77 -8.49 2.36 8.66
CA ALA A 77 -8.14 3.64 9.25
C ALA A 77 -6.74 4.12 8.82
N LEU A 78 -5.74 3.23 8.77
CA LEU A 78 -4.39 3.55 8.29
C LEU A 78 -4.38 3.91 6.80
N PHE A 79 -5.13 3.17 5.99
CA PHE A 79 -5.24 3.44 4.56
C PHE A 79 -5.92 4.77 4.28
N GLN A 80 -7.05 5.05 4.94
CA GLN A 80 -7.74 6.33 4.87
C GLN A 80 -6.84 7.46 5.36
N LEU A 81 -6.09 7.28 6.44
CA LEU A 81 -5.13 8.28 6.92
C LEU A 81 -4.06 8.58 5.86
N LEU A 82 -3.48 7.56 5.23
CA LEU A 82 -2.49 7.72 4.16
C LEU A 82 -3.08 8.47 2.96
N CYS A 83 -4.27 8.06 2.49
CA CYS A 83 -5.00 8.73 1.43
C CYS A 83 -5.31 10.20 1.79
N GLY A 84 -5.71 10.47 3.03
CA GLY A 84 -5.97 11.81 3.54
C GLY A 84 -4.74 12.70 3.54
N VAL A 85 -3.58 12.17 3.94
CA VAL A 85 -2.30 12.88 3.86
C VAL A 85 -1.95 13.22 2.41
N ILE A 86 -2.13 12.28 1.48
CA ILE A 86 -1.87 12.51 0.05
C ILE A 86 -2.79 13.61 -0.49
N VAL A 87 -4.10 13.55 -0.20
CA VAL A 87 -5.06 14.58 -0.59
C VAL A 87 -4.68 15.93 0.02
N PHE A 88 -4.29 15.96 1.30
CA PHE A 88 -3.86 17.18 1.97
C PHE A 88 -2.64 17.81 1.30
N VAL A 89 -1.61 17.02 0.98
CA VAL A 89 -0.42 17.50 0.25
C VAL A 89 -0.81 18.03 -1.13
N CYS A 90 -1.70 17.33 -1.85
CA CYS A 90 -2.18 17.79 -3.15
C CYS A 90 -2.96 19.11 -3.03
N ALA A 91 -3.79 19.27 -2.00
CA ALA A 91 -4.53 20.50 -1.73
C ALA A 91 -3.59 21.67 -1.37
N VAL A 92 -2.53 21.43 -0.61
CA VAL A 92 -1.49 22.43 -0.30
C VAL A 92 -0.76 22.87 -1.57
N LEU A 93 -0.38 21.93 -2.44
CA LEU A 93 0.28 22.24 -3.71
C LEU A 93 -0.63 23.04 -4.66
N PHE A 94 -1.91 22.67 -4.75
CA PHE A 94 -2.90 23.42 -5.52
C PHE A 94 -3.15 24.80 -4.93
N GLY A 95 -3.34 24.88 -3.61
CA GLY A 95 -3.60 26.13 -2.89
C GLY A 95 -2.42 27.10 -3.00
N GLY A 96 -1.19 26.62 -2.84
CA GLY A 96 0.01 27.43 -3.04
C GLY A 96 0.13 27.95 -4.47
N GLY A 97 -0.16 27.09 -5.45
CA GLY A 97 -0.13 27.49 -6.84
C GLY A 97 -1.26 28.46 -7.24
N ALA A 98 -2.46 28.31 -6.67
CA ALA A 98 -3.55 29.27 -6.83
C ALA A 98 -3.22 30.61 -6.16
N TRP A 99 -2.57 30.59 -5.00
CA TRP A 99 -2.12 31.81 -4.32
C TRP A 99 -1.10 32.59 -5.16
N HIS A 100 -0.21 31.89 -5.88
CA HIS A 100 0.72 32.52 -6.84
C HIS A 100 0.02 33.19 -8.04
N LEU A 101 -1.22 32.80 -8.39
CA LEU A 101 -2.01 33.47 -9.43
C LEU A 101 -2.61 34.79 -8.92
N PHE A 102 -2.99 34.86 -7.64
CA PHE A 102 -3.55 36.08 -7.03
C PHE A 102 -2.48 37.04 -6.49
N SER A 103 -1.31 36.53 -6.11
CA SER A 103 -0.16 37.31 -5.63
C SER A 103 1.08 36.96 -6.47
N PRO A 104 1.39 37.72 -7.54
CA PRO A 104 2.50 37.41 -8.42
C PRO A 104 3.83 37.41 -7.64
N PRO A 105 4.63 36.34 -7.67
CA PRO A 105 5.91 36.29 -6.98
C PRO A 105 6.92 37.25 -7.63
N ALA A 106 7.77 37.87 -6.80
CA ALA A 106 8.80 38.82 -7.21
C ALA A 106 9.90 38.19 -8.11
N SER A 107 10.03 36.86 -8.14
CA SER A 107 11.01 36.15 -8.96
C SER A 107 10.34 35.07 -9.84
N LYS A 108 10.91 34.81 -11.02
CA LYS A 108 10.44 33.77 -11.95
C LYS A 108 10.75 32.34 -11.47
N SER A 109 11.63 32.15 -10.48
CA SER A 109 12.09 30.83 -10.04
C SER A 109 11.15 30.12 -9.07
N ASP A 110 10.24 30.84 -8.39
CA ASP A 110 9.29 30.27 -7.42
C ASP A 110 7.93 29.89 -8.02
N ARG A 111 7.80 29.88 -9.34
CA ARG A 111 6.51 29.55 -9.98
C ARG A 111 6.30 28.04 -9.99
N ILE A 112 5.35 27.58 -9.18
CA ILE A 112 4.81 26.22 -9.26
C ILE A 112 4.32 25.99 -10.69
N GLY A 113 4.90 25.00 -11.38
CA GLY A 113 4.59 24.72 -12.77
C GLY A 113 3.18 24.16 -12.94
N TRP A 114 2.50 24.50 -14.04
CA TRP A 114 1.17 23.95 -14.36
C TRP A 114 1.17 22.41 -14.41
N GLY A 115 2.29 21.79 -14.77
CA GLY A 115 2.44 20.34 -14.76
C GLY A 115 2.37 19.71 -13.37
N THR A 116 2.89 20.38 -12.32
CA THR A 116 2.81 19.86 -10.95
C THR A 116 1.41 20.01 -10.37
N MET A 117 0.66 21.06 -10.75
CA MET A 117 -0.76 21.17 -10.43
C MET A 117 -1.57 20.04 -11.06
N ILE A 118 -1.46 19.81 -12.37
CA ILE A 118 -2.23 18.74 -13.04
C ILE A 118 -1.90 17.37 -12.44
N GLY A 119 -0.63 17.10 -12.16
CA GLY A 119 -0.20 15.87 -11.47
C GLY A 119 -0.83 15.72 -10.08
N ALA A 120 -0.82 16.78 -9.26
CA ALA A 120 -1.43 16.78 -7.95
C ALA A 120 -2.96 16.59 -8.01
N ALA A 121 -3.64 17.12 -9.02
CA ALA A 121 -5.08 16.92 -9.21
C ALA A 121 -5.41 15.46 -9.50
N LEU A 122 -4.66 14.84 -10.41
CA LEU A 122 -4.87 13.43 -10.75
C LEU A 122 -4.59 12.51 -9.56
N VAL A 123 -3.46 12.71 -8.88
CA VAL A 123 -3.10 11.92 -7.69
C VAL A 123 -4.11 12.15 -6.56
N GLY A 124 -4.51 13.40 -6.31
CA GLY A 124 -5.52 13.75 -5.31
C GLY A 124 -6.89 13.15 -5.61
N TYR A 125 -7.31 13.11 -6.88
CA TYR A 125 -8.57 12.48 -7.30
C TYR A 125 -8.59 10.99 -6.97
N PHE A 126 -7.55 10.24 -7.33
CA PHE A 126 -7.49 8.81 -6.99
C PHE A 126 -7.37 8.56 -5.48
N ALA A 127 -6.62 9.38 -4.77
CA ALA A 127 -6.50 9.29 -3.31
C ALA A 127 -7.83 9.60 -2.59
N TRP A 128 -8.66 10.49 -3.15
CA TRP A 128 -9.99 10.80 -2.62
C TRP A 128 -10.94 9.61 -2.67
N PHE A 129 -10.94 8.81 -3.76
CA PHE A 129 -11.74 7.58 -3.81
C PHE A 129 -11.30 6.56 -2.74
N GLY A 130 -10.00 6.48 -2.44
CA GLY A 130 -9.51 5.65 -1.34
C GLY A 130 -9.79 6.20 0.07
N LEU A 131 -10.15 7.49 0.18
CA LEU A 131 -10.54 8.11 1.45
C LEU A 131 -12.03 7.89 1.76
N VAL A 132 -12.88 7.95 0.73
CA VAL A 132 -14.34 7.96 0.86
C VAL A 132 -14.98 6.59 0.60
N GLY A 133 -14.27 5.69 -0.09
CA GLY A 133 -14.65 4.28 -0.27
C GLY A 133 -14.36 3.44 0.96
#